data_AF-A0A955D0R5-F1
#
_entry.id   AF-A0A955D0R5-F1
#
_cell.length_a   1.000
_cell.length_b   1.000
_cell.length_c   1.000
_cell.angle_alpha   90.00
_cell.angle_beta   90.00
_cell.angle_gamma   90.00
#
_symmetry.space_group_name_H-M   'P 1'
#
loop_
_entity.id
_entity.type
_entity.pdbx_description
1 polymer ?
#
loop_
_entity_poly.entity_id
_entity_poly.type
_entity_poly.pdbx_seq_one_letter_code
_entity_poly.pdbx_strand_id
1 'polypeptide(L)'
;MPVINACPPRSCAERSGARSAARVAVALVALAASSLAASIASAGDICASADHDCFTQGGPGCTDLECCATVCAQDPFCCNESWDGICVEEAQTFCIGVSCPTSDHDCLTTGAPGCTDTVCCEAICLVDPFCCESAWDSVCVLEAAQTCGGTIACPESNHDCLTTGAPGCTDLACCDLVCALDPACCALEWDALCVTMAVQLCNTSGCNQTCPADLNEDGMVDGGDLGLLLSAWGQAGCADLSGNGTVDGGDLGLLLAEWGACPSTCPPSDHDCFTAGFPGCTDLLCCTIVCETSPFCCENFWDNACVEEAFQSCGGCGSAVHDCFSVGSPGCSDAACCASVCLVDTSCCAQSWDTGCVNVAIELCGYSGSTCCIPNGGLGCDDDACEGSVCTADAFCCEVAWDQQCASQAAVLCPLVCQGGGSVCLESDHDCFTTGGPGCSDLQCCEVVCAIDPACCSLAWDNLCVATAVPVCGYDGSDCCIATDALGCDDAACAAAVCELDPTCCSESWDSTCATLASVVCPGLCGSPIDSSCCEAGSTPGCNTPSCQNLVCSEDIFCCTVAWDEFCVIQAFKLCGGLCE
;
A
#
# COMPACT_ATOMS: atom_id res chain seq x y z
N MET A 1 0.45 -58.59 -29.90
CA MET A 1 0.51 -59.18 -28.54
C MET A 1 1.92 -58.97 -28.02
N PRO A 2 2.14 -58.53 -26.77
CA PRO A 2 1.21 -57.95 -25.77
C PRO A 2 1.35 -56.40 -25.75
N VAL A 3 0.37 -55.50 -25.57
CA VAL A 3 -0.74 -55.28 -24.60
C VAL A 3 -0.26 -55.19 -23.15
N ILE A 4 -0.12 -53.96 -22.58
CA ILE A 4 -0.82 -53.49 -21.36
C ILE A 4 -0.92 -51.93 -21.35
N ASN A 5 -2.17 -51.47 -21.50
CA ASN A 5 -2.90 -50.26 -21.09
C ASN A 5 -2.26 -48.89 -20.82
N ALA A 6 -2.83 -47.93 -21.56
CA ALA A 6 -2.85 -46.49 -21.34
C ALA A 6 -3.74 -46.07 -20.14
N CYS A 7 -3.38 -44.96 -19.49
CA CYS A 7 -4.24 -44.16 -18.62
C CYS A 7 -4.23 -42.71 -19.17
N PRO A 8 -5.40 -42.09 -19.46
CA PRO A 8 -5.47 -40.72 -20.01
C PRO A 8 -5.56 -39.63 -18.91
N PRO A 9 -5.24 -38.37 -19.26
CA PRO A 9 -5.25 -37.22 -18.35
C PRO A 9 -6.68 -36.71 -18.10
N ARG A 10 -7.03 -36.39 -16.85
CA ARG A 10 -8.26 -35.67 -16.51
C ARG A 10 -7.93 -34.23 -16.11
N SER A 11 -8.23 -33.32 -17.03
CA SER A 11 -8.96 -32.06 -16.84
C SER A 11 -8.90 -31.37 -15.46
N CYS A 12 -8.17 -30.26 -15.41
CA CYS A 12 -8.56 -29.09 -14.61
C CYS A 12 -9.84 -28.51 -15.23
N ALA A 13 -10.94 -28.51 -14.47
CA ALA A 13 -12.16 -27.76 -14.78
C ALA A 13 -12.87 -27.43 -13.45
N GLU A 14 -12.79 -26.15 -13.10
CA GLU A 14 -13.75 -25.27 -12.39
C GLU A 14 -14.82 -25.90 -11.49
N ARG A 15 -14.86 -25.42 -10.23
CA ARG A 15 -16.04 -25.50 -9.35
C ARG A 15 -16.62 -24.11 -9.09
N SER A 16 -17.41 -23.62 -10.03
CA SER A 16 -18.45 -22.61 -9.79
C SER A 16 -19.77 -23.34 -9.45
N GLY A 17 -20.01 -23.54 -8.16
CA GLY A 17 -21.18 -24.28 -7.65
C GLY A 17 -21.56 -23.92 -6.22
N ALA A 18 -21.32 -22.68 -5.80
CA ALA A 18 -21.38 -22.25 -4.39
C ALA A 18 -22.71 -21.61 -3.96
N ARG A 19 -23.86 -21.88 -4.61
CA ARG A 19 -25.14 -21.24 -4.22
C ARG A 19 -26.39 -22.11 -4.07
N SER A 20 -26.33 -23.44 -4.24
CA SER A 20 -27.49 -24.33 -4.01
C SER A 20 -27.36 -25.35 -2.87
N ALA A 21 -26.20 -25.47 -2.20
CA ALA A 21 -26.02 -26.38 -1.07
C ALA A 21 -26.41 -25.78 0.31
N ALA A 22 -26.52 -24.46 0.43
CA ALA A 22 -26.68 -23.78 1.71
C ALA A 22 -28.08 -23.96 2.36
N ARG A 23 -29.14 -24.26 1.61
CA ARG A 23 -30.49 -24.42 2.18
C ARG A 23 -30.83 -25.84 2.63
N VAL A 24 -30.05 -26.85 2.22
CA VAL A 24 -30.23 -28.24 2.67
C VAL A 24 -29.29 -28.57 3.85
N ALA A 25 -28.14 -27.90 3.97
CA ALA A 25 -27.22 -28.05 5.10
C ALA A 25 -27.78 -27.51 6.43
N VAL A 26 -28.53 -26.40 6.41
CA VAL A 26 -29.09 -25.79 7.64
C VAL A 26 -30.17 -26.65 8.32
N ALA A 27 -30.90 -27.46 7.56
CA ALA A 27 -31.93 -28.34 8.11
C ALA A 27 -31.37 -29.66 8.68
N LEU A 28 -30.23 -30.15 8.16
CA LEU A 28 -29.55 -31.35 8.69
C LEU A 28 -28.66 -31.05 9.90
N VAL A 29 -28.09 -29.84 9.99
CA VAL A 29 -27.32 -29.40 11.18
C VAL A 29 -28.23 -29.20 12.40
N ALA A 30 -29.47 -28.72 12.23
CA ALA A 30 -30.41 -28.53 13.35
C ALA A 30 -30.95 -29.86 13.94
N LEU A 31 -31.04 -30.92 13.13
CA LEU A 31 -31.45 -32.27 13.58
C LEU A 31 -30.30 -33.09 14.18
N ALA A 32 -29.04 -32.80 13.82
CA ALA A 32 -27.86 -33.39 14.46
C ALA A 32 -27.46 -32.67 15.77
N ALA A 33 -27.64 -31.34 15.84
CA ALA A 33 -27.38 -30.57 17.05
C ALA A 33 -28.36 -30.88 18.21
N SER A 34 -29.59 -31.30 17.90
CA SER A 34 -30.58 -31.71 18.90
C SER A 34 -30.37 -33.13 19.43
N SER A 35 -29.67 -34.01 18.69
CA SER A 35 -29.21 -35.31 19.19
C SER A 35 -27.86 -35.25 19.91
N LEU A 36 -26.95 -34.33 19.55
CA LEU A 36 -25.67 -34.13 20.26
C LEU A 36 -25.88 -33.43 21.63
N ALA A 37 -26.82 -32.50 21.74
CA ALA A 37 -27.09 -31.82 23.02
C ALA A 37 -27.66 -32.77 24.10
N ALA A 38 -28.32 -33.86 23.70
CA ALA A 38 -28.86 -34.86 24.63
C ALA A 38 -27.79 -35.81 25.19
N SER A 39 -26.67 -36.02 24.50
CA SER A 39 -25.53 -36.82 24.96
C SER A 39 -24.51 -36.02 25.78
N ILE A 40 -24.43 -34.70 25.60
CA ILE A 40 -23.53 -33.83 26.40
C ILE A 40 -24.10 -33.62 27.82
N ALA A 41 -25.42 -33.67 27.99
CA ALA A 41 -26.08 -33.52 29.29
C ALA A 41 -25.81 -34.69 30.27
N SER A 42 -25.41 -35.89 29.78
CA SER A 42 -25.08 -37.04 30.63
C SER A 42 -23.58 -37.21 30.91
N ALA A 43 -22.70 -36.57 30.12
CA ALA A 43 -21.25 -36.63 30.36
C ALA A 43 -20.81 -35.72 31.52
N GLY A 44 -21.45 -34.54 31.68
CA GLY A 44 -21.10 -33.59 32.74
C GLY A 44 -21.30 -34.11 34.17
N ASP A 45 -22.36 -34.90 34.42
CA ASP A 45 -22.62 -35.48 35.74
C ASP A 45 -21.69 -36.66 36.06
N ILE A 46 -21.30 -37.44 35.05
CA ILE A 46 -20.40 -38.61 35.21
C ILE A 46 -18.97 -38.15 35.45
N CYS A 47 -18.47 -37.21 34.63
CA CYS A 47 -17.14 -36.63 34.79
C CYS A 47 -16.98 -35.85 36.11
N ALA A 48 -18.05 -35.22 36.62
CA ALA A 48 -18.03 -34.55 37.91
C ALA A 48 -18.03 -35.50 39.13
N SER A 49 -18.30 -36.80 38.91
CA SER A 49 -18.43 -37.81 39.97
C SER A 49 -17.25 -38.80 40.05
N ALA A 50 -16.28 -38.67 39.14
CA ALA A 50 -15.11 -39.54 39.07
C ALA A 50 -14.11 -39.27 40.20
N ASP A 51 -13.38 -40.31 40.63
CA ASP A 51 -12.48 -40.31 41.78
C ASP A 51 -11.00 -40.56 41.43
N HIS A 52 -10.66 -40.56 40.13
CA HIS A 52 -9.32 -40.83 39.62
C HIS A 52 -8.90 -39.87 38.49
N ASP A 53 -7.59 -39.70 38.30
CA ASP A 53 -7.05 -38.87 37.23
C ASP A 53 -7.23 -39.53 35.85
N CYS A 54 -7.28 -38.73 34.79
CA CYS A 54 -7.57 -39.23 33.44
C CYS A 54 -6.49 -40.13 32.85
N PHE A 55 -5.33 -40.24 33.50
CA PHE A 55 -4.19 -41.04 33.05
C PHE A 55 -4.01 -42.33 33.87
N THR A 56 -4.98 -42.65 34.73
CA THR A 56 -5.03 -43.88 35.51
C THR A 56 -6.34 -44.62 35.22
N GLN A 57 -6.32 -45.95 35.34
CA GLN A 57 -7.52 -46.78 35.12
C GLN A 57 -8.45 -46.70 36.33
N GLY A 58 -9.77 -46.70 36.11
CA GLY A 58 -10.74 -46.65 37.20
C GLY A 58 -12.20 -46.75 36.78
N GLY A 59 -13.08 -46.17 37.60
CA GLY A 59 -14.52 -46.08 37.32
C GLY A 59 -14.83 -45.20 36.10
N PRO A 60 -16.08 -45.15 35.62
CA PRO A 60 -16.45 -44.33 34.46
C PRO A 60 -16.13 -42.84 34.66
N GLY A 61 -15.59 -42.20 33.62
CA GLY A 61 -15.12 -40.80 33.65
C GLY A 61 -13.82 -40.60 34.44
N CYS A 62 -13.29 -39.38 34.46
CA CYS A 62 -12.09 -38.98 35.21
C CYS A 62 -12.21 -37.54 35.76
N THR A 63 -11.30 -37.12 36.63
CA THR A 63 -11.42 -35.87 37.41
C THR A 63 -11.23 -34.58 36.62
N ASP A 64 -10.55 -34.60 35.47
CA ASP A 64 -10.42 -33.43 34.61
C ASP A 64 -11.65 -33.34 33.70
N LEU A 65 -12.47 -32.31 33.90
CA LEU A 65 -13.77 -32.17 33.26
C LEU A 65 -13.65 -31.96 31.73
N GLU A 66 -12.60 -31.30 31.26
CA GLU A 66 -12.41 -30.99 29.84
C GLU A 66 -11.81 -32.18 29.10
N CYS A 67 -10.80 -32.82 29.71
CA CYS A 67 -10.28 -34.09 29.21
C CYS A 67 -11.36 -35.17 29.19
N CYS A 68 -12.07 -35.35 30.30
CA CYS A 68 -13.12 -36.35 30.44
C CYS A 68 -14.19 -36.14 29.37
N ALA A 69 -14.68 -34.91 29.18
CA ALA A 69 -15.67 -34.60 28.14
C ALA A 69 -15.15 -34.90 26.72
N THR A 70 -13.86 -34.65 26.47
CA THR A 70 -13.22 -34.91 25.18
C THR A 70 -13.13 -36.41 24.88
N VAL A 71 -12.64 -37.21 25.84
CA VAL A 71 -12.55 -38.67 25.69
C VAL A 71 -13.95 -39.29 25.62
N CYS A 72 -14.90 -38.86 26.47
CA CYS A 72 -16.30 -39.32 26.44
C CYS A 72 -16.98 -39.06 25.08
N ALA A 73 -16.61 -37.98 24.39
CA ALA A 73 -17.19 -37.62 23.10
C ALA A 73 -16.67 -38.52 21.97
N GLN A 74 -15.44 -39.04 22.11
CA GLN A 74 -14.85 -39.96 21.14
C GLN A 74 -15.22 -41.41 21.43
N ASP A 75 -15.08 -41.82 22.68
CA ASP A 75 -15.46 -43.15 23.14
C ASP A 75 -16.47 -43.09 24.32
N PRO A 76 -17.76 -43.28 24.02
CA PRO A 76 -18.80 -43.38 25.04
C PRO A 76 -18.58 -44.56 26.02
N PHE A 77 -17.76 -45.56 25.69
CA PHE A 77 -17.44 -46.67 26.59
C PHE A 77 -16.71 -46.19 27.85
N CYS A 78 -15.79 -45.23 27.71
CA CYS A 78 -15.01 -44.67 28.82
C CYS A 78 -15.88 -43.99 29.88
N CYS A 79 -17.09 -43.57 29.51
CA CYS A 79 -18.00 -42.83 30.38
C CYS A 79 -19.29 -43.58 30.71
N ASN A 80 -19.60 -44.68 30.01
CA ASN A 80 -20.76 -45.52 30.32
C ASN A 80 -20.39 -46.83 31.02
N GLU A 81 -19.19 -47.37 30.79
CA GLU A 81 -18.83 -48.72 31.23
C GLU A 81 -17.63 -48.71 32.18
N SER A 82 -16.46 -48.22 31.75
CA SER A 82 -15.25 -48.14 32.59
C SER A 82 -14.14 -47.32 31.94
N TRP A 83 -13.30 -46.69 32.76
CA TRP A 83 -12.08 -46.03 32.31
C TRP A 83 -10.90 -47.04 32.33
N ASP A 84 -10.68 -47.75 31.22
CA ASP A 84 -9.67 -48.81 31.11
C ASP A 84 -8.36 -48.33 30.45
N GLY A 85 -7.46 -49.26 30.11
CA GLY A 85 -6.17 -48.92 29.51
C GLY A 85 -6.27 -48.23 28.14
N ILE A 86 -7.34 -48.47 27.39
CA ILE A 86 -7.59 -47.81 26.11
C ILE A 86 -8.03 -46.37 26.37
N CYS A 87 -8.91 -46.15 27.34
CA CYS A 87 -9.32 -44.80 27.76
C CYS A 87 -8.12 -43.96 28.24
N VAL A 88 -7.13 -44.58 28.91
CA VAL A 88 -5.88 -43.92 29.30
C VAL A 88 -5.01 -43.58 28.09
N GLU A 89 -4.88 -44.46 27.10
CA GLU A 89 -4.12 -44.18 25.86
C GLU A 89 -4.81 -43.07 25.03
N GLU A 90 -6.15 -43.06 24.98
CA GLU A 90 -6.93 -42.00 24.36
C GLU A 90 -6.80 -40.68 25.12
N ALA A 91 -6.85 -40.70 26.45
CA ALA A 91 -6.59 -39.51 27.27
C ALA A 91 -5.16 -38.98 27.08
N GLN A 92 -4.16 -39.86 26.94
CA GLN A 92 -2.79 -39.44 26.60
C GLN A 92 -2.69 -38.77 25.23
N THR A 93 -3.58 -39.12 24.31
CA THR A 93 -3.59 -38.55 22.96
C THR A 93 -4.37 -37.24 22.88
N PHE A 94 -5.48 -37.13 23.61
CA PHE A 94 -6.44 -36.04 23.45
C PHE A 94 -6.49 -35.06 24.63
N CYS A 95 -5.94 -35.43 25.79
CA CYS A 95 -6.02 -34.64 27.02
C CYS A 95 -4.69 -34.11 27.54
N ILE A 96 -3.56 -34.48 26.93
CA ILE A 96 -2.30 -33.81 27.24
C ILE A 96 -2.36 -32.43 26.59
N GLY A 97 -2.90 -31.46 27.34
CA GLY A 97 -2.34 -30.12 27.26
C GLY A 97 -0.89 -30.26 27.69
N VAL A 98 0.04 -30.05 26.77
CA VAL A 98 1.46 -30.18 27.07
C VAL A 98 1.82 -29.07 28.03
N SER A 99 1.81 -29.34 29.33
CA SER A 99 2.06 -28.31 30.34
C SER A 99 3.52 -27.88 30.27
N CYS A 100 3.75 -26.60 29.98
CA CYS A 100 5.09 -26.05 29.97
C CYS A 100 5.78 -26.24 31.35
N PRO A 101 6.99 -26.81 31.41
CA PRO A 101 7.79 -26.82 32.63
C PRO A 101 8.12 -25.38 33.06
N THR A 102 8.11 -25.11 34.37
CA THR A 102 8.53 -23.80 34.87
C THR A 102 10.02 -23.58 34.62
N SER A 103 10.37 -22.52 33.90
CA SER A 103 11.75 -22.12 33.65
C SER A 103 12.00 -20.63 33.94
N ASP A 104 13.26 -20.22 33.88
CA ASP A 104 13.76 -18.90 34.27
C ASP A 104 14.27 -18.04 33.10
N HIS A 105 14.01 -18.47 31.86
CA HIS A 105 14.51 -17.83 30.64
C HIS A 105 13.41 -17.63 29.61
N ASP A 106 13.58 -16.62 28.75
CA ASP A 106 12.65 -16.31 27.67
C ASP A 106 12.70 -17.37 26.56
N CYS A 107 11.60 -17.53 25.81
CA CYS A 107 11.46 -18.52 24.75
C CYS A 107 12.44 -18.32 23.59
N LEU A 108 13.01 -17.12 23.46
CA LEU A 108 14.01 -16.80 22.43
C LEU A 108 15.46 -16.95 22.92
N THR A 109 15.67 -17.58 24.08
CA THR A 109 17.00 -17.83 24.65
C THR A 109 17.16 -19.31 25.00
N THR A 110 18.39 -19.84 24.93
CA THR A 110 18.63 -21.25 25.28
C THR A 110 18.67 -21.46 26.80
N GLY A 111 18.24 -22.63 27.26
CA GLY A 111 18.15 -22.90 28.70
C GLY A 111 17.65 -24.30 29.08
N ALA A 112 17.12 -24.38 30.30
CA ALA A 112 16.46 -25.59 30.83
C ALA A 112 15.19 -25.91 30.01
N PRO A 113 14.59 -27.11 30.12
CA PRO A 113 13.34 -27.41 29.41
C PRO A 113 12.23 -26.41 29.73
N GLY A 114 11.50 -25.97 28.70
CA GLY A 114 10.43 -24.96 28.77
C GLY A 114 10.92 -23.51 28.84
N CYS A 115 10.02 -22.54 28.62
CA CYS A 115 10.32 -21.10 28.66
C CYS A 115 9.31 -20.30 29.50
N THR A 116 9.59 -19.02 29.77
CA THR A 116 8.75 -18.18 30.66
C THR A 116 7.40 -17.78 30.09
N ASP A 117 7.24 -17.72 28.76
CA ASP A 117 5.93 -17.55 28.13
C ASP A 117 5.24 -18.92 28.03
N THR A 118 4.26 -19.13 28.90
CA THR A 118 3.52 -20.38 28.98
C THR A 118 2.75 -20.70 27.70
N VAL A 119 2.21 -19.70 26.99
CA VAL A 119 1.43 -19.93 25.77
C VAL A 119 2.35 -20.34 24.63
N CYS A 120 3.48 -19.65 24.47
CA CYS A 120 4.48 -20.02 23.48
C CYS A 120 5.08 -21.39 23.77
N CYS A 121 5.49 -21.61 25.02
CA CYS A 121 6.06 -22.88 25.46
C CYS A 121 5.12 -24.06 25.19
N GLU A 122 3.84 -23.96 25.58
CA GLU A 122 2.84 -25.01 25.34
C GLU A 122 2.68 -25.32 23.84
N ALA A 123 2.74 -24.30 22.98
CA ALA A 123 2.69 -24.47 21.53
C ALA A 123 3.91 -25.21 20.98
N ILE A 124 5.13 -24.86 21.42
CA ILE A 124 6.37 -25.54 21.01
C ILE A 124 6.42 -26.96 21.55
N CYS A 125 6.09 -27.17 22.82
CA CYS A 125 6.09 -28.50 23.41
C CYS A 125 5.12 -29.47 22.71
N LEU A 126 4.05 -28.95 22.08
CA LEU A 126 3.11 -29.74 21.30
C LEU A 126 3.67 -30.19 19.94
N VAL A 127 4.60 -29.43 19.39
CA VAL A 127 5.26 -29.73 18.10
C VAL A 127 6.53 -30.53 18.33
N ASP A 128 7.37 -30.10 19.26
CA ASP A 128 8.60 -30.78 19.67
C ASP A 128 8.63 -31.03 21.20
N PRO A 129 8.27 -32.24 21.66
CA PRO A 129 8.37 -32.64 23.06
C PRO A 129 9.81 -32.59 23.61
N PHE A 130 10.84 -32.70 22.78
CA PHE A 130 12.23 -32.67 23.25
C PHE A 130 12.60 -31.31 23.86
N CYS A 131 12.00 -30.22 23.41
CA CYS A 131 12.16 -28.88 23.99
C CYS A 131 11.69 -28.81 25.45
N CYS A 132 10.79 -29.71 25.85
CA CYS A 132 10.15 -29.72 27.16
C CYS A 132 10.53 -30.95 28.01
N GLU A 133 11.18 -31.94 27.41
CA GLU A 133 11.71 -33.13 28.10
C GLU A 133 13.23 -33.13 28.26
N SER A 134 13.98 -32.52 27.34
CA SER A 134 15.44 -32.63 27.27
C SER A 134 16.15 -31.32 27.59
N ALA A 135 15.96 -30.28 26.77
CA ALA A 135 16.54 -28.95 26.96
C ALA A 135 15.89 -27.97 25.98
N TRP A 136 15.94 -26.68 26.28
CA TRP A 136 15.56 -25.63 25.35
C TRP A 136 16.81 -25.15 24.61
N ASP A 137 17.13 -25.76 23.47
CA ASP A 137 18.34 -25.46 22.68
C ASP A 137 18.09 -24.47 21.53
N SER A 138 19.08 -24.26 20.66
CA SER A 138 18.96 -23.29 19.57
C SER A 138 17.91 -23.67 18.52
N VAL A 139 17.53 -24.95 18.43
CA VAL A 139 16.42 -25.41 17.58
C VAL A 139 15.10 -25.01 18.21
N CYS A 140 14.93 -25.25 19.52
CA CYS A 140 13.74 -24.81 20.27
C CYS A 140 13.54 -23.29 20.19
N VAL A 141 14.63 -22.52 20.26
CA VAL A 141 14.61 -21.05 20.09
C VAL A 141 14.17 -20.65 18.67
N LEU A 142 14.64 -21.34 17.63
CA LEU A 142 14.24 -21.07 16.24
C LEU A 142 12.76 -21.39 16.00
N GLU A 143 12.29 -22.53 16.52
CA GLU A 143 10.89 -22.92 16.45
C GLU A 143 9.98 -21.95 17.21
N ALA A 144 10.42 -21.49 18.39
CA ALA A 144 9.74 -20.46 19.17
C ALA A 144 9.65 -19.12 18.43
N ALA A 145 10.73 -18.66 17.80
CA ALA A 145 10.75 -17.44 17.01
C ALA A 145 9.75 -17.48 15.84
N GLN A 146 9.64 -18.62 15.16
CA GLN A 146 8.73 -18.82 14.02
C GLN A 146 7.26 -19.02 14.44
N THR A 147 7.02 -19.73 15.54
CA THR A 147 5.66 -20.15 15.93
C THR A 147 4.98 -19.12 16.81
N CYS A 148 5.71 -18.51 17.74
CA CYS A 148 5.15 -17.62 18.75
C CYS A 148 5.26 -16.14 18.36
N GLY A 149 6.10 -15.83 17.38
CA GLY A 149 6.41 -14.46 16.98
C GLY A 149 7.37 -13.81 17.97
N GLY A 150 8.58 -13.52 17.48
CA GLY A 150 9.60 -12.85 18.27
C GLY A 150 10.87 -12.67 17.45
N THR A 151 11.54 -11.53 17.62
CA THR A 151 12.85 -11.29 17.01
C THR A 151 13.93 -11.80 17.94
N ILE A 152 14.72 -12.77 17.49
CA ILE A 152 15.93 -13.20 18.21
C ILE A 152 16.87 -12.00 18.29
N ALA A 153 17.17 -11.55 19.50
CA ALA A 153 18.07 -10.42 19.71
C ALA A 153 19.47 -10.77 19.21
N CYS A 154 20.16 -9.79 18.64
CA CYS A 154 21.52 -9.99 18.19
C CYS A 154 22.49 -10.37 19.30
N PRO A 155 23.15 -11.53 19.21
CA PRO A 155 24.20 -11.90 20.14
C PRO A 155 25.47 -11.08 19.89
N GLU A 156 26.28 -10.86 20.95
CA GLU A 156 27.59 -10.24 20.80
C GLU A 156 28.51 -11.09 19.91
N SER A 157 29.09 -10.49 18.87
CA SER A 157 29.99 -11.18 17.96
C SER A 157 31.26 -10.35 17.67
N ASN A 158 32.25 -11.00 17.06
CA ASN A 158 33.60 -10.45 16.82
C ASN A 158 33.95 -10.25 15.34
N HIS A 159 32.96 -10.27 14.45
CA HIS A 159 33.14 -10.13 13.01
C HIS A 159 32.06 -9.20 12.44
N ASP A 160 32.38 -8.52 11.33
CA ASP A 160 31.44 -7.64 10.65
C ASP A 160 30.29 -8.42 9.97
N CYS A 161 29.26 -7.71 9.54
CA CYS A 161 28.07 -8.32 8.95
C CYS A 161 28.29 -8.84 7.52
N LEU A 162 29.44 -8.55 6.92
CA LEU A 162 29.79 -8.90 5.55
C LEU A 162 30.74 -10.09 5.48
N THR A 163 31.13 -10.63 6.63
CA THR A 163 31.97 -11.82 6.77
C THR A 163 31.18 -12.92 7.46
N THR A 164 31.52 -14.18 7.17
CA THR A 164 30.87 -15.33 7.83
C THR A 164 31.50 -15.57 9.20
N GLY A 165 30.72 -16.01 10.19
CA GLY A 165 31.24 -16.26 11.53
C GLY A 165 30.23 -16.84 12.52
N ALA A 166 30.48 -16.60 13.80
CA ALA A 166 29.57 -16.97 14.88
C ALA A 166 28.19 -16.30 14.68
N PRO A 167 27.12 -16.73 15.35
CA PRO A 167 25.84 -16.03 15.27
C PRO A 167 25.97 -14.52 15.54
N GLY A 168 25.22 -13.72 14.79
CA GLY A 168 25.21 -12.25 14.87
C GLY A 168 26.46 -11.57 14.30
N CYS A 169 26.42 -10.26 14.13
CA CYS A 169 27.55 -9.46 13.62
C CYS A 169 27.81 -8.21 14.49
N THR A 170 28.92 -7.51 14.26
CA THR A 170 29.34 -6.36 15.09
C THR A 170 28.47 -5.11 14.93
N ASP A 171 27.79 -4.93 13.79
CA ASP A 171 26.80 -3.86 13.64
C ASP A 171 25.43 -4.35 14.12
N LEU A 172 25.05 -3.88 15.31
CA LEU A 172 23.82 -4.28 15.98
C LEU A 172 22.56 -3.95 15.17
N ALA A 173 22.53 -2.82 14.46
CA ALA A 173 21.34 -2.42 13.69
C ALA A 173 21.17 -3.26 12.43
N CYS A 174 22.29 -3.54 11.73
CA CYS A 174 22.30 -4.46 10.60
C CYS A 174 21.94 -5.88 11.05
N CYS A 175 22.56 -6.32 12.13
CA CYS A 175 22.33 -7.61 12.73
C CYS A 175 20.83 -7.79 13.05
N ASP A 176 20.18 -6.81 13.70
CA ASP A 176 18.77 -6.91 14.08
C ASP A 176 17.85 -7.04 12.85
N LEU A 177 18.17 -6.36 11.74
CA LEU A 177 17.42 -6.46 10.47
C LEU A 177 17.55 -7.86 9.86
N VAL A 178 18.76 -8.42 9.86
CA VAL A 178 19.04 -9.76 9.35
C VAL A 178 18.38 -10.82 10.23
N CYS A 179 18.48 -10.72 11.56
CA CYS A 179 17.82 -11.65 12.51
C CYS A 179 16.30 -11.63 12.40
N ALA A 180 15.71 -10.47 12.09
CA ALA A 180 14.27 -10.35 11.94
C ALA A 180 13.74 -11.08 10.69
N LEU A 181 14.58 -11.22 9.66
CA LEU A 181 14.22 -11.92 8.42
C LEU A 181 14.64 -13.38 8.41
N ASP A 182 15.84 -13.69 8.92
CA ASP A 182 16.30 -15.06 9.13
C ASP A 182 16.84 -15.22 10.55
N PRO A 183 16.00 -15.72 11.49
CA PRO A 183 16.43 -15.95 12.86
C PRO A 183 17.56 -16.99 12.97
N ALA A 184 17.79 -17.83 11.95
CA ALA A 184 18.91 -18.78 11.95
C ALA A 184 20.27 -18.07 11.97
N CYS A 185 20.39 -16.87 11.39
CA CYS A 185 21.61 -16.06 11.42
C CYS A 185 22.06 -15.70 12.85
N CYS A 186 21.12 -15.73 13.80
CA CYS A 186 21.34 -15.27 15.17
C CYS A 186 21.16 -16.40 16.19
N ALA A 187 20.58 -17.53 15.78
CA ALA A 187 20.46 -18.75 16.58
C ALA A 187 21.53 -19.81 16.28
N LEU A 188 22.03 -19.90 15.04
CA LEU A 188 22.85 -21.01 14.57
C LEU A 188 24.23 -20.58 14.10
N GLU A 189 24.31 -19.79 13.04
CA GLU A 189 25.58 -19.32 12.46
C GLU A 189 25.35 -18.15 11.52
N TRP A 190 26.32 -17.24 11.41
CA TRP A 190 26.30 -16.18 10.41
C TRP A 190 26.99 -16.66 9.13
N ASP A 191 26.23 -17.28 8.23
CA ASP A 191 26.75 -17.92 7.02
C ASP A 191 26.73 -17.02 5.77
N ALA A 192 27.04 -17.58 4.59
CA ALA A 192 27.08 -16.83 3.33
C ALA A 192 25.70 -16.27 2.91
N LEU A 193 24.60 -16.89 3.35
CA LEU A 193 23.25 -16.37 3.11
C LEU A 193 22.97 -15.19 4.04
N CYS A 194 23.39 -15.26 5.30
CA CYS A 194 23.33 -14.13 6.24
C CYS A 194 24.13 -12.93 5.72
N VAL A 195 25.33 -13.17 5.18
CA VAL A 195 26.16 -12.14 4.53
C VAL A 195 25.46 -11.55 3.30
N THR A 196 24.93 -12.39 2.41
CA THR A 196 24.22 -11.91 1.20
C THR A 196 23.00 -11.07 1.57
N MET A 197 22.28 -11.47 2.62
CA MET A 197 21.13 -10.74 3.12
C MET A 197 21.55 -9.44 3.81
N ALA A 198 22.63 -9.44 4.59
CA ALA A 198 23.21 -8.24 5.17
C ALA A 198 23.64 -7.22 4.11
N VAL A 199 24.23 -7.65 2.99
CA VAL A 199 24.57 -6.77 1.85
C VAL A 199 23.34 -6.05 1.31
N GLN A 200 22.18 -6.72 1.26
CA GLN A 200 20.95 -6.15 0.71
C GLN A 200 20.19 -5.27 1.70
N LEU A 201 20.13 -5.67 2.97
CA LEU A 201 19.31 -5.03 4.00
C LEU A 201 20.03 -3.92 4.75
N CYS A 202 21.33 -4.08 4.94
CA CYS A 202 22.15 -3.20 5.76
C CYS A 202 22.86 -2.13 4.97
N ASN A 203 22.46 -1.91 3.70
CA ASN A 203 23.02 -0.89 2.82
C ASN A 203 22.66 0.56 3.25
N THR A 204 22.56 0.80 4.56
CA THR A 204 22.60 2.09 5.24
C THR A 204 23.82 2.22 6.16
N SER A 205 24.79 1.32 6.06
CA SER A 205 26.06 1.42 6.79
C SER A 205 27.04 2.40 6.14
N GLY A 206 26.62 3.59 5.69
CA GLY A 206 27.48 4.74 5.32
C GLY A 206 28.80 4.47 4.55
N CYS A 207 28.87 3.41 3.74
CA CYS A 207 30.03 3.05 2.93
C CYS A 207 29.55 2.84 1.49
N ASN A 208 30.09 3.61 0.55
CA ASN A 208 29.72 3.60 -0.86
C ASN A 208 30.04 2.26 -1.56
N GLN A 209 29.05 1.43 -1.87
CA GLN A 209 29.26 0.12 -2.52
C GLN A 209 29.49 0.23 -4.04
N THR A 210 29.11 1.35 -4.66
CA THR A 210 29.31 1.60 -6.09
C THR A 210 30.75 2.05 -6.36
N CYS A 211 31.35 2.75 -5.40
CA CYS A 211 32.74 3.16 -5.41
C CYS A 211 33.34 2.98 -4.01
N PRO A 212 33.73 1.75 -3.64
CA PRO A 212 34.22 1.45 -2.29
C PRO A 212 35.41 2.31 -1.84
N ALA A 213 36.23 2.76 -2.79
CA ALA A 213 37.40 3.58 -2.52
C ALA A 213 37.11 5.08 -2.30
N ASP A 214 35.89 5.55 -2.60
CA ASP A 214 35.41 6.91 -2.31
C ASP A 214 34.79 6.92 -0.91
N LEU A 215 35.64 7.21 0.07
CA LEU A 215 35.37 7.12 1.49
C LEU A 215 34.71 8.39 2.05
N ASN A 216 34.75 9.50 1.32
CA ASN A 216 34.11 10.76 1.69
C ASN A 216 32.82 11.04 0.91
N GLU A 217 32.47 10.18 -0.05
CA GLU A 217 31.28 10.22 -0.91
C GLU A 217 31.20 11.47 -1.80
N ASP A 218 32.35 12.03 -2.21
CA ASP A 218 32.40 13.20 -3.08
C ASP A 218 32.43 12.86 -4.58
N GLY A 219 32.39 11.57 -4.91
CA GLY A 219 32.38 11.03 -6.27
C GLY A 219 33.78 10.89 -6.90
N MET A 220 34.84 11.19 -6.16
CA MET A 220 36.23 11.12 -6.61
C MET A 220 37.07 10.33 -5.61
N VAL A 221 37.79 9.31 -6.06
CA VAL A 221 38.82 8.64 -5.25
C VAL A 221 40.11 9.45 -5.35
N ASP A 222 40.38 10.27 -4.33
CA ASP A 222 41.52 11.17 -4.33
C ASP A 222 42.30 11.25 -2.99
N GLY A 223 43.03 12.36 -2.78
CA GLY A 223 43.78 12.59 -1.56
C GLY A 223 42.91 12.70 -0.30
N GLY A 224 41.63 13.04 -0.43
CA GLY A 224 40.63 13.03 0.63
C GLY A 224 40.41 11.63 1.17
N ASP A 225 40.15 10.67 0.29
CA ASP A 225 39.91 9.26 0.64
C ASP A 225 41.16 8.59 1.15
N LEU A 226 42.30 8.87 0.54
CA LEU A 226 43.59 8.42 1.07
C LEU A 226 43.81 8.91 2.51
N GLY A 227 43.40 10.14 2.82
CA GLY A 227 43.45 10.69 4.16
C GLY A 227 42.57 9.92 5.14
N LEU A 228 41.35 9.55 4.71
CA LEU A 228 40.41 8.76 5.51
C LEU A 228 40.90 7.32 5.71
N LEU A 229 41.41 6.66 4.66
CA LEU A 229 41.97 5.32 4.74
C LEU A 229 43.15 5.27 5.72
N LEU A 230 44.08 6.22 5.63
CA LEU A 230 45.22 6.30 6.55
C LEU A 230 44.79 6.63 7.99
N SER A 231 43.69 7.35 8.18
CA SER A 231 43.14 7.62 9.51
C SER A 231 42.53 6.37 10.17
N ALA A 232 42.06 5.42 9.35
CA ALA A 232 41.45 4.16 9.77
C ALA A 232 42.45 2.99 9.85
N TRP A 233 43.75 3.24 9.72
CA TRP A 233 44.77 2.18 9.64
C TRP A 233 44.75 1.23 10.85
N GLY A 234 44.66 -0.08 10.56
CA GLY A 234 44.58 -1.13 11.58
C GLY A 234 43.24 -1.22 12.32
N GLN A 235 42.20 -0.54 11.83
CA GLN A 235 40.81 -0.69 12.29
C GLN A 235 40.00 -1.48 11.25
N ALA A 236 38.81 -1.94 11.61
CA ALA A 236 37.80 -2.39 10.65
C ALA A 236 36.89 -1.21 10.25
N GLY A 237 36.19 -1.30 9.11
CA GLY A 237 35.23 -0.28 8.64
C GLY A 237 35.29 -0.04 7.14
N CYS A 238 34.69 1.05 6.64
CA CYS A 238 34.58 1.33 5.19
C CYS A 238 35.93 1.37 4.43
N ALA A 239 37.02 1.71 5.13
CA ALA A 239 38.35 1.76 4.57
C ALA A 239 39.01 0.38 4.38
N ASP A 240 38.41 -0.70 4.88
CA ASP A 240 38.84 -2.09 4.65
C ASP A 240 38.23 -2.58 3.33
N LEU A 241 38.82 -2.11 2.23
CA LEU A 241 38.36 -2.37 0.87
C LEU A 241 38.51 -3.85 0.48
N SER A 242 39.34 -4.61 1.18
CA SER A 242 39.56 -6.03 0.94
C SER A 242 38.66 -6.94 1.78
N GLY A 243 37.93 -6.39 2.76
CA GLY A 243 36.99 -7.11 3.62
C GLY A 243 37.66 -8.16 4.51
N ASN A 244 38.91 -7.92 4.90
CA ASN A 244 39.72 -8.90 5.63
C ASN A 244 39.68 -8.71 7.16
N GLY A 245 38.98 -7.68 7.62
CA GLY A 245 38.84 -7.27 9.01
C GLY A 245 39.86 -6.23 9.49
N THR A 246 40.77 -5.74 8.64
CA THR A 246 41.73 -4.69 9.01
C THR A 246 42.16 -3.83 7.81
N VAL A 247 42.23 -2.50 8.00
CA VAL A 247 42.83 -1.58 7.01
C VAL A 247 44.36 -1.69 7.02
N ASP A 248 44.94 -2.16 5.93
CA ASP A 248 46.40 -2.26 5.76
C ASP A 248 46.90 -1.91 4.34
N GLY A 249 48.10 -2.38 4.01
CA GLY A 249 48.71 -2.11 2.70
C GLY A 249 47.95 -2.73 1.51
N GLY A 250 47.12 -3.75 1.76
CA GLY A 250 46.21 -4.33 0.77
C GLY A 250 45.13 -3.34 0.37
N ASP A 251 44.47 -2.70 1.34
CA ASP A 251 43.40 -1.73 1.09
C ASP A 251 43.94 -0.45 0.46
N LEU A 252 45.14 -0.01 0.89
CA LEU A 252 45.83 1.09 0.20
C LEU A 252 46.09 0.75 -1.28
N GLY A 253 46.44 -0.50 -1.58
CA GLY A 253 46.63 -0.96 -2.95
C GLY A 253 45.34 -0.91 -3.77
N LEU A 254 44.20 -1.25 -3.16
CA LEU A 254 42.88 -1.20 -3.78
C LEU A 254 42.41 0.25 -4.00
N LEU A 255 42.59 1.15 -3.02
CA LEU A 255 42.25 2.57 -3.16
C LEU A 255 43.05 3.22 -4.31
N LEU A 256 44.36 2.93 -4.38
CA LEU A 256 45.21 3.45 -5.46
C LEU A 256 44.91 2.82 -6.83
N ALA A 257 44.31 1.63 -6.86
CA ALA A 257 43.89 0.99 -8.12
C ALA A 257 42.66 1.68 -8.72
N GLU A 258 41.78 2.22 -7.87
CA GLU A 258 40.55 2.93 -8.23
C GLU A 258 40.73 4.45 -8.25
N TRP A 259 41.96 4.96 -8.33
CA TRP A 259 42.26 6.39 -8.25
C TRP A 259 41.67 7.18 -9.42
N GLY A 260 40.87 8.21 -9.13
CA GLY A 260 40.19 9.04 -10.12
C GLY A 260 38.68 9.14 -9.86
N ALA A 261 37.93 9.55 -10.88
CA ALA A 261 36.48 9.56 -10.78
C ALA A 261 35.95 8.13 -10.60
N CYS A 262 35.00 7.95 -9.70
CA CYS A 262 34.28 6.70 -9.56
C CYS A 262 33.61 6.32 -10.90
N PRO A 263 33.49 5.02 -11.23
CA PRO A 263 32.67 4.55 -12.34
C PRO A 263 31.21 5.01 -12.15
N SER A 264 30.94 6.18 -12.73
CA SER A 264 29.65 6.84 -12.95
C SER A 264 28.54 6.54 -11.94
N THR A 265 28.59 7.23 -10.80
CA THR A 265 27.33 7.71 -10.24
C THR A 265 26.80 8.79 -11.19
N CYS A 266 25.61 8.58 -11.71
CA CYS A 266 24.88 9.63 -12.39
C CYS A 266 24.69 10.80 -11.44
N PRO A 267 25.09 12.04 -11.79
CA PRO A 267 24.76 13.20 -10.98
C PRO A 267 23.23 13.35 -10.85
N PRO A 268 22.70 13.73 -9.66
CA PRO A 268 21.28 14.00 -9.50
C PRO A 268 20.82 15.09 -10.46
N SER A 269 19.76 14.82 -11.20
CA SER A 269 19.26 15.66 -12.28
C SER A 269 17.74 15.69 -12.26
N ASP A 270 17.17 16.72 -12.90
CA ASP A 270 15.75 17.04 -12.94
C ASP A 270 15.09 16.73 -14.29
N HIS A 271 15.78 16.02 -15.19
CA HIS A 271 15.35 15.75 -16.55
C HIS A 271 15.67 14.32 -16.98
N ASP A 272 14.86 13.80 -17.90
CA ASP A 272 15.06 12.48 -18.50
C ASP A 272 16.32 12.42 -19.37
N CYS A 273 16.79 11.20 -19.69
CA CYS A 273 18.02 10.99 -20.45
C CYS A 273 17.92 11.41 -21.92
N PHE A 274 16.73 11.79 -22.36
CA PHE A 274 16.41 12.15 -23.74
C PHE A 274 16.19 13.66 -23.92
N THR A 275 16.33 14.42 -22.85
CA THR A 275 16.23 15.87 -22.82
C THR A 275 17.59 16.45 -22.47
N ALA A 276 18.04 17.47 -23.19
CA ALA A 276 19.31 18.13 -22.87
C ALA A 276 19.16 18.97 -21.58
N GLY A 277 20.16 18.94 -20.71
CA GLY A 277 20.09 19.58 -19.39
C GLY A 277 21.40 19.63 -18.63
N PHE A 278 21.28 19.71 -17.30
CA PHE A 278 22.42 19.60 -16.39
C PHE A 278 23.08 18.21 -16.51
N PRO A 279 24.34 18.03 -16.08
CA PRO A 279 24.98 16.72 -16.15
C PRO A 279 24.14 15.62 -15.47
N GLY A 280 24.07 14.44 -16.10
CA GLY A 280 23.26 13.31 -15.65
C GLY A 280 21.81 13.33 -16.16
N CYS A 281 21.03 12.30 -15.83
CA CYS A 281 19.60 12.21 -16.12
C CYS A 281 18.86 11.33 -15.09
N THR A 282 17.53 11.37 -15.05
CA THR A 282 16.72 10.71 -14.01
C THR A 282 16.74 9.18 -14.05
N ASP A 283 17.06 8.56 -15.18
CA ASP A 283 17.23 7.11 -15.28
C ASP A 283 18.69 6.76 -14.99
N LEU A 284 18.93 6.28 -13.77
CA LEU A 284 20.25 5.96 -13.24
C LEU A 284 20.99 4.90 -14.08
N LEU A 285 20.28 3.90 -14.62
CA LEU A 285 20.90 2.84 -15.41
C LEU A 285 21.31 3.37 -16.78
N CYS A 286 20.43 4.12 -17.45
CA CYS A 286 20.79 4.77 -18.71
C CYS A 286 21.94 5.76 -18.52
N CYS A 287 21.84 6.58 -17.49
CA CYS A 287 22.85 7.57 -17.18
C CYS A 287 24.21 6.92 -16.99
N THR A 288 24.32 5.84 -16.19
CA THR A 288 25.56 5.06 -16.03
C THR A 288 26.09 4.56 -17.37
N ILE A 289 25.26 4.00 -18.24
CA ILE A 289 25.69 3.50 -19.57
C ILE A 289 26.28 4.63 -20.44
N VAL A 290 25.63 5.80 -20.46
CA VAL A 290 26.10 6.96 -21.22
C VAL A 290 27.35 7.57 -20.58
N CYS A 291 27.42 7.64 -19.25
CA CYS A 291 28.58 8.15 -18.53
C CYS A 291 29.82 7.25 -18.73
N GLU A 292 29.65 5.93 -18.80
CA GLU A 292 30.74 4.98 -19.06
C GLU A 292 31.29 5.12 -20.49
N THR A 293 30.41 5.41 -21.45
CA THR A 293 30.79 5.54 -22.86
C THR A 293 31.35 6.94 -23.15
N SER A 294 30.75 7.97 -22.57
CA SER A 294 31.09 9.38 -22.71
C SER A 294 31.08 10.10 -21.36
N PRO A 295 32.20 10.08 -20.61
CA PRO A 295 32.32 10.75 -19.30
C PRO A 295 32.00 12.25 -19.35
N PHE A 296 32.18 12.89 -20.50
CA PHE A 296 31.88 14.31 -20.70
C PHE A 296 30.42 14.68 -20.42
N CYS A 297 29.48 13.75 -20.63
CA CYS A 297 28.05 13.94 -20.39
C CYS A 297 27.72 14.10 -18.89
N CYS A 298 28.57 13.54 -18.03
CA CYS A 298 28.36 13.50 -16.58
C CYS A 298 29.31 14.46 -15.84
N GLU A 299 30.35 14.93 -16.51
CA GLU A 299 31.29 15.93 -15.97
C GLU A 299 30.97 17.37 -16.36
N ASN A 300 30.34 17.61 -17.52
CA ASN A 300 30.22 18.97 -18.07
C ASN A 300 28.79 19.39 -18.33
N PHE A 301 28.07 18.68 -19.20
CA PHE A 301 26.68 18.97 -19.57
C PHE A 301 26.08 17.81 -20.34
N TRP A 302 24.77 17.61 -20.18
CA TRP A 302 24.00 16.64 -20.95
C TRP A 302 23.42 17.34 -22.20
N ASP A 303 24.15 17.34 -23.33
CA ASP A 303 23.69 17.98 -24.58
C ASP A 303 22.98 17.00 -25.53
N ASN A 304 22.65 17.49 -26.73
CA ASN A 304 22.07 16.69 -27.80
C ASN A 304 22.95 15.52 -28.23
N ALA A 305 24.28 15.56 -28.02
CA ALA A 305 25.15 14.41 -28.31
C ALA A 305 25.01 13.34 -27.22
N CYS A 306 24.96 13.74 -25.95
CA CYS A 306 24.63 12.85 -24.83
C CYS A 306 23.23 12.24 -24.97
N VAL A 307 22.25 13.03 -25.42
CA VAL A 307 20.91 12.56 -25.75
C VAL A 307 20.92 11.56 -26.91
N GLU A 308 21.68 11.83 -27.99
CA GLU A 308 21.80 10.91 -29.12
C GLU A 308 22.48 9.59 -28.72
N GLU A 309 23.47 9.66 -27.83
CA GLU A 309 24.14 8.50 -27.25
C GLU A 309 23.26 7.73 -26.27
N ALA A 310 22.45 8.43 -25.47
CA ALA A 310 21.39 7.86 -24.65
C ALA A 310 20.34 7.17 -25.51
N PHE A 311 19.96 7.73 -26.65
CA PHE A 311 19.07 7.07 -27.61
C PHE A 311 19.67 5.78 -28.18
N GLN A 312 20.98 5.74 -28.41
CA GLN A 312 21.65 4.55 -28.96
C GLN A 312 21.93 3.48 -27.90
N SER A 313 22.21 3.88 -26.67
CA SER A 313 22.72 3.00 -25.61
C SER A 313 21.64 2.63 -24.58
N CYS A 314 20.64 3.50 -24.43
CA CYS A 314 19.52 3.35 -23.50
C CYS A 314 18.14 3.50 -24.14
N GLY A 315 18.05 3.80 -25.44
CA GLY A 315 16.81 3.84 -26.22
C GLY A 315 16.25 2.43 -26.39
N GLY A 316 16.06 1.77 -25.26
CA GLY A 316 15.36 0.54 -25.10
C GLY A 316 13.93 0.82 -24.67
N CYS A 317 13.26 -0.30 -24.50
CA CYS A 317 11.84 -0.40 -24.34
C CYS A 317 11.31 0.24 -23.06
N GLY A 318 10.24 1.04 -23.19
CA GLY A 318 9.57 1.72 -22.08
C GLY A 318 9.79 3.23 -22.01
N SER A 319 10.76 3.77 -22.75
CA SER A 319 11.20 5.17 -22.63
C SER A 319 10.59 6.13 -23.66
N ALA A 320 9.88 5.60 -24.66
CA ALA A 320 9.26 6.43 -25.69
C ALA A 320 7.90 6.98 -25.22
N VAL A 321 7.62 8.23 -25.59
CA VAL A 321 6.39 8.95 -25.23
C VAL A 321 5.15 8.41 -25.96
N HIS A 322 5.33 7.53 -26.95
CA HIS A 322 4.23 6.94 -27.72
C HIS A 322 4.02 5.46 -27.40
N ASP A 323 2.78 5.02 -27.59
CA ASP A 323 2.37 3.62 -27.44
C ASP A 323 3.04 2.71 -28.50
N CYS A 324 2.96 1.40 -28.28
CA CYS A 324 3.59 0.39 -29.14
C CYS A 324 2.87 0.14 -30.46
N PHE A 325 1.74 0.78 -30.67
CA PHE A 325 0.88 0.57 -31.82
C PHE A 325 0.75 1.81 -32.70
N SER A 326 1.43 2.88 -32.33
CA SER A 326 1.57 4.13 -33.08
C SER A 326 3.00 4.27 -33.59
N VAL A 327 3.18 4.79 -34.80
CA VAL A 327 4.52 5.05 -35.34
C VAL A 327 5.20 6.21 -34.60
N GLY A 328 6.51 6.14 -34.41
CA GLY A 328 7.24 7.16 -33.68
C GLY A 328 8.76 6.96 -33.61
N SER A 329 9.32 7.49 -32.53
CA SER A 329 10.74 7.36 -32.18
C SER A 329 11.09 5.89 -31.93
N PRO A 330 12.38 5.50 -31.90
CA PRO A 330 12.76 4.13 -31.56
C PRO A 330 12.19 3.68 -30.20
N GLY A 331 11.70 2.45 -30.12
CA GLY A 331 11.03 1.90 -28.94
C GLY A 331 9.57 2.34 -28.80
N CYS A 332 8.91 1.93 -27.70
CA CYS A 332 7.56 2.37 -27.33
C CYS A 332 7.40 2.37 -25.80
N SER A 333 6.29 2.91 -25.30
CA SER A 333 6.03 3.12 -23.86
C SER A 333 5.86 1.84 -23.04
N ASP A 334 5.50 0.71 -23.64
CA ASP A 334 5.45 -0.59 -22.96
C ASP A 334 6.77 -1.34 -23.14
N ALA A 335 7.50 -1.47 -22.03
CA ALA A 335 8.82 -2.10 -22.00
C ALA A 335 8.80 -3.59 -22.40
N ALA A 336 7.76 -4.34 -22.02
CA ALA A 336 7.66 -5.77 -22.31
C ALA A 336 7.25 -6.02 -23.76
N CYS A 337 6.30 -5.23 -24.27
CA CYS A 337 5.89 -5.31 -25.67
C CYS A 337 7.03 -4.89 -26.59
N CYS A 338 7.65 -3.74 -26.32
CA CYS A 338 8.80 -3.30 -27.11
C CYS A 338 9.91 -4.35 -27.12
N ALA A 339 10.24 -4.97 -25.97
CA ALA A 339 11.33 -5.95 -25.93
C ALA A 339 11.03 -7.15 -26.85
N SER A 340 9.77 -7.56 -26.91
CA SER A 340 9.30 -8.63 -27.81
C SER A 340 9.43 -8.25 -29.28
N VAL A 341 9.12 -7.00 -29.63
CA VAL A 341 9.26 -6.48 -31.00
C VAL A 341 10.73 -6.31 -31.40
N CYS A 342 11.58 -5.79 -30.50
CA CYS A 342 13.01 -5.62 -30.75
C CYS A 342 13.73 -6.96 -31.03
N LEU A 343 13.23 -8.06 -30.45
CA LEU A 343 13.77 -9.40 -30.69
C LEU A 343 13.48 -9.90 -32.11
N VAL A 344 12.39 -9.41 -32.71
CA VAL A 344 12.00 -9.78 -34.09
C VAL A 344 12.64 -8.84 -35.10
N ASP A 345 12.66 -7.54 -34.83
CA ASP A 345 13.34 -6.55 -35.66
C ASP A 345 14.06 -5.51 -34.79
N THR A 346 15.39 -5.60 -34.77
CA THR A 346 16.25 -4.71 -33.99
C THR A 346 16.22 -3.26 -34.50
N SER A 347 15.75 -3.02 -35.74
CA SER A 347 15.61 -1.67 -36.27
C SER A 347 14.48 -0.87 -35.62
N CYS A 348 13.49 -1.54 -35.02
CA CYS A 348 12.41 -0.90 -34.28
C CYS A 348 12.87 -0.13 -33.05
N CYS A 349 14.02 -0.53 -32.49
CA CYS A 349 14.55 -0.01 -31.24
C CYS A 349 15.88 0.74 -31.45
N ALA A 350 16.52 0.53 -32.61
CA ALA A 350 17.76 1.23 -32.96
C ALA A 350 17.58 2.37 -33.99
N GLN A 351 16.46 2.39 -34.74
CA GLN A 351 16.30 3.35 -35.86
C GLN A 351 14.98 4.11 -35.83
N SER A 352 13.84 3.42 -35.79
CA SER A 352 12.52 4.05 -35.70
C SER A 352 11.43 3.03 -35.44
N TRP A 353 10.38 3.42 -34.71
CA TRP A 353 9.17 2.62 -34.58
C TRP A 353 8.23 2.88 -35.76
N ASP A 354 8.42 2.13 -36.85
CA ASP A 354 7.66 2.31 -38.09
C ASP A 354 6.41 1.41 -38.18
N THR A 355 5.71 1.43 -39.32
CA THR A 355 4.52 0.58 -39.54
C THR A 355 4.85 -0.92 -39.47
N GLY A 356 6.07 -1.33 -39.81
CA GLY A 356 6.53 -2.70 -39.63
C GLY A 356 6.59 -3.08 -38.15
N CYS A 357 7.19 -2.22 -37.33
CA CYS A 357 7.27 -2.38 -35.88
C CYS A 357 5.89 -2.46 -35.22
N VAL A 358 4.96 -1.59 -35.62
CA VAL A 358 3.56 -1.63 -35.17
C VAL A 358 2.88 -2.96 -35.51
N ASN A 359 3.06 -3.48 -36.73
CA ASN A 359 2.44 -4.75 -37.12
C ASN A 359 3.01 -5.94 -36.33
N VAL A 360 4.32 -5.94 -36.05
CA VAL A 360 4.96 -6.94 -35.21
C VAL A 360 4.49 -6.82 -33.76
N ALA A 361 4.31 -5.60 -33.25
CA ALA A 361 3.75 -5.35 -31.93
C ALA A 361 2.33 -5.89 -31.78
N ILE A 362 1.48 -5.69 -32.79
CA ILE A 362 0.11 -6.24 -32.82
C ILE A 362 0.15 -7.77 -32.75
N GLU A 363 1.06 -8.41 -33.48
CA GLU A 363 1.15 -9.87 -33.55
C GLU A 363 1.70 -10.51 -32.26
N LEU A 364 2.72 -9.90 -31.64
CA LEU A 364 3.44 -10.48 -30.50
C LEU A 364 2.88 -10.08 -29.14
N CYS A 365 2.47 -8.82 -29.00
CA CYS A 365 2.07 -8.27 -27.71
C CYS A 365 0.57 -8.39 -27.46
N GLY A 366 -0.21 -8.58 -28.53
CA GLY A 366 -1.64 -8.31 -28.50
C GLY A 366 -1.90 -6.80 -28.38
N TYR A 367 -2.97 -6.32 -29.01
CA TYR A 367 -3.35 -4.92 -28.94
C TYR A 367 -4.08 -4.66 -27.61
N SER A 368 -3.34 -4.35 -26.54
CA SER A 368 -3.89 -3.85 -25.27
C SER A 368 -4.25 -2.36 -25.33
N GLY A 369 -4.06 -1.72 -26.49
CA GLY A 369 -4.39 -0.29 -26.70
C GLY A 369 -5.81 -0.02 -27.22
N SER A 370 -6.69 -1.03 -27.35
CA SER A 370 -8.09 -0.74 -27.67
C SER A 370 -8.84 -0.68 -26.37
N THR A 371 -9.32 0.50 -26.00
CA THR A 371 -10.62 0.62 -25.33
C THR A 371 -11.53 -0.33 -26.11
N CYS A 372 -12.09 -1.39 -25.51
CA CYS A 372 -12.90 -2.51 -26.07
C CYS A 372 -13.88 -2.25 -27.25
N CYS A 373 -13.91 -1.03 -27.72
CA CYS A 373 -14.85 -0.22 -28.45
C CYS A 373 -14.35 0.10 -29.87
N ILE A 374 -13.11 -0.30 -30.17
CA ILE A 374 -12.51 -0.22 -31.49
C ILE A 374 -12.10 -1.66 -31.89
N PRO A 375 -12.35 -2.09 -33.15
CA PRO A 375 -11.83 -3.37 -33.63
C PRO A 375 -10.32 -3.40 -33.56
N ASN A 376 -9.76 -4.42 -32.90
CA ASN A 376 -8.32 -4.60 -32.75
C ASN A 376 -7.78 -5.82 -33.50
N GLY A 377 -8.66 -6.74 -33.91
CA GLY A 377 -8.31 -7.94 -34.68
C GLY A 377 -7.52 -9.03 -33.91
N GLY A 378 -7.13 -8.76 -32.66
CA GLY A 378 -6.58 -9.72 -31.70
C GLY A 378 -7.67 -10.45 -30.91
N LEU A 379 -7.29 -11.19 -29.87
CA LEU A 379 -8.24 -11.82 -28.94
C LEU A 379 -8.42 -10.91 -27.72
N GLY A 380 -9.67 -10.62 -27.37
CA GLY A 380 -9.98 -9.81 -26.18
C GLY A 380 -9.80 -8.29 -26.36
N CYS A 381 -9.86 -7.57 -25.24
CA CYS A 381 -9.64 -6.12 -25.17
C CYS A 381 -8.95 -5.71 -23.84
N ASP A 382 -8.90 -4.41 -23.55
CA ASP A 382 -8.14 -3.83 -22.43
C ASP A 382 -8.89 -3.81 -21.07
N ASP A 383 -10.20 -4.03 -21.07
CA ASP A 383 -11.04 -4.05 -19.87
C ASP A 383 -11.63 -5.46 -19.66
N ASP A 384 -11.12 -6.17 -18.65
CA ASP A 384 -11.50 -7.55 -18.32
C ASP A 384 -13.00 -7.73 -18.07
N ALA A 385 -13.68 -6.71 -17.51
CA ALA A 385 -15.10 -6.78 -17.21
C ALA A 385 -15.95 -6.60 -18.47
N CYS A 386 -15.53 -5.71 -19.37
CA CYS A 386 -16.14 -5.52 -20.66
C CYS A 386 -15.87 -6.69 -21.59
N GLU A 387 -14.62 -7.18 -21.64
CA GLU A 387 -14.24 -8.38 -22.35
C GLU A 387 -15.13 -9.54 -21.91
N GLY A 388 -15.19 -9.84 -20.60
CA GLY A 388 -16.02 -10.92 -20.08
C GLY A 388 -17.51 -10.79 -20.46
N SER A 389 -18.02 -9.56 -20.53
CA SER A 389 -19.41 -9.28 -20.94
C SER A 389 -19.64 -9.54 -22.43
N VAL A 390 -18.71 -9.13 -23.30
CA VAL A 390 -18.78 -9.37 -24.75
C VAL A 390 -18.49 -10.84 -25.07
N CYS A 391 -17.53 -11.50 -24.42
CA CYS A 391 -17.26 -12.94 -24.57
C CYS A 391 -18.47 -13.80 -24.24
N THR A 392 -19.23 -13.42 -23.21
CA THR A 392 -20.44 -14.13 -22.80
C THR A 392 -21.57 -13.95 -23.83
N ALA A 393 -21.61 -12.80 -24.50
CA ALA A 393 -22.58 -12.51 -25.55
C ALA A 393 -22.20 -13.19 -26.88
N ASP A 394 -20.92 -13.16 -27.25
CA ASP A 394 -20.37 -13.73 -28.47
C ASP A 394 -18.96 -14.30 -28.24
N ALA A 395 -18.87 -15.63 -28.17
CA ALA A 395 -17.62 -16.34 -27.98
C ALA A 395 -16.60 -16.10 -29.11
N PHE A 396 -17.06 -15.70 -30.31
CA PHE A 396 -16.16 -15.37 -31.43
C PHE A 396 -15.19 -14.24 -31.07
N CYS A 397 -15.63 -13.28 -30.25
CA CYS A 397 -14.81 -12.13 -29.84
C CYS A 397 -13.59 -12.51 -29.00
N CYS A 398 -13.63 -13.68 -28.36
CA CYS A 398 -12.59 -14.13 -27.42
C CYS A 398 -11.89 -15.41 -27.89
N GLU A 399 -12.45 -16.10 -28.89
CA GLU A 399 -11.87 -17.30 -29.48
C GLU A 399 -11.30 -17.08 -30.89
N VAL A 400 -11.71 -16.03 -31.60
CA VAL A 400 -11.32 -15.82 -33.02
C VAL A 400 -10.74 -14.44 -33.27
N ALA A 401 -11.49 -13.37 -33.05
CA ALA A 401 -11.01 -11.99 -33.25
C ALA A 401 -11.97 -10.95 -32.66
N TRP A 402 -11.40 -9.88 -32.10
CA TRP A 402 -12.10 -8.67 -31.69
C TRP A 402 -12.32 -7.75 -32.89
N ASP A 403 -13.36 -8.03 -33.67
CA ASP A 403 -13.71 -7.32 -34.90
C ASP A 403 -14.70 -6.15 -34.67
N GLN A 404 -15.19 -5.54 -35.77
CA GLN A 404 -16.12 -4.41 -35.69
C GLN A 404 -17.43 -4.78 -35.00
N GLN A 405 -17.84 -6.05 -35.04
CA GLN A 405 -19.03 -6.50 -34.32
C GLN A 405 -18.73 -6.56 -32.82
N CYS A 406 -17.58 -7.09 -32.40
CA CYS A 406 -17.15 -7.11 -31.00
C CYS A 406 -17.07 -5.70 -30.42
N ALA A 407 -16.45 -4.77 -31.16
CA ALA A 407 -16.39 -3.36 -30.79
C ALA A 407 -17.78 -2.69 -30.70
N SER A 408 -18.69 -3.00 -31.63
CA SER A 408 -20.07 -2.48 -31.59
C SER A 408 -20.90 -3.07 -30.45
N GLN A 409 -20.62 -4.32 -30.05
CA GLN A 409 -21.25 -4.97 -28.90
C GLN A 409 -20.71 -4.40 -27.60
N ALA A 410 -19.40 -4.19 -27.50
CA ALA A 410 -18.77 -3.51 -26.37
C ALA A 410 -19.35 -2.10 -26.16
N ALA A 411 -19.63 -1.37 -27.24
CA ALA A 411 -20.27 -0.04 -27.15
C ALA A 411 -21.68 -0.07 -26.52
N VAL A 412 -22.37 -1.22 -26.55
CA VAL A 412 -23.71 -1.39 -25.96
C VAL A 412 -23.64 -2.02 -24.57
N LEU A 413 -22.76 -3.01 -24.38
CA LEU A 413 -22.63 -3.77 -23.14
C LEU A 413 -21.74 -3.07 -22.11
N CYS A 414 -20.82 -2.23 -22.56
CA CYS A 414 -19.81 -1.56 -21.75
C CYS A 414 -19.76 -0.04 -22.06
N PRO A 415 -20.87 0.69 -21.88
CA PRO A 415 -20.93 2.10 -22.25
C PRO A 415 -19.91 2.97 -21.50
N LEU A 416 -19.54 2.61 -20.27
CA LEU A 416 -18.55 3.33 -19.46
C LEU A 416 -17.11 3.19 -20.02
N VAL A 417 -16.80 2.07 -20.67
CA VAL A 417 -15.48 1.82 -21.29
C VAL A 417 -15.40 2.47 -22.67
N CYS A 418 -16.50 2.43 -23.44
CA CYS A 418 -16.53 2.85 -24.83
C CYS A 418 -16.87 4.29 -25.13
N GLN A 419 -17.20 5.05 -24.09
CA GLN A 419 -17.48 6.47 -24.20
C GLN A 419 -16.46 7.32 -23.44
N GLY A 420 -15.29 6.75 -23.10
CA GLY A 420 -14.20 7.47 -22.46
C GLY A 420 -14.46 7.71 -20.98
N GLY A 421 -14.12 6.72 -20.15
CA GLY A 421 -14.07 6.85 -18.69
C GLY A 421 -12.89 7.66 -18.18
N GLY A 422 -12.61 8.83 -18.77
CA GLY A 422 -12.14 9.95 -17.98
C GLY A 422 -13.41 10.64 -17.50
N SER A 423 -13.59 10.86 -16.21
CA SER A 423 -14.80 11.51 -15.72
C SER A 423 -14.96 12.84 -16.47
N VAL A 424 -16.00 12.95 -17.30
CA VAL A 424 -16.39 14.18 -18.02
C VAL A 424 -16.57 15.37 -17.04
N CYS A 425 -16.65 15.05 -15.76
CA CYS A 425 -16.71 15.89 -14.58
C CYS A 425 -15.38 16.50 -14.08
N LEU A 426 -14.23 16.21 -14.70
CA LEU A 426 -12.91 16.76 -14.28
C LEU A 426 -12.33 17.83 -15.22
N GLU A 427 -12.91 18.01 -16.43
CA GLU A 427 -12.44 18.96 -17.45
C GLU A 427 -13.53 19.95 -17.89
N SER A 428 -14.46 20.33 -17.00
CA SER A 428 -15.56 21.24 -17.33
C SER A 428 -15.27 22.68 -16.89
N ASP A 429 -15.31 23.64 -17.81
CA ASP A 429 -15.08 25.09 -17.58
C ASP A 429 -16.24 25.82 -16.83
N HIS A 430 -17.20 25.09 -16.25
CA HIS A 430 -18.41 25.67 -15.67
C HIS A 430 -18.93 24.87 -14.47
N ASP A 431 -19.59 25.58 -13.56
CA ASP A 431 -20.22 25.01 -12.37
C ASP A 431 -21.45 24.15 -12.73
N CYS A 432 -21.91 23.34 -11.79
CA CYS A 432 -23.02 22.41 -12.01
C CYS A 432 -24.40 23.08 -12.11
N PHE A 433 -24.47 24.40 -11.91
CA PHE A 433 -25.71 25.19 -11.87
C PHE A 433 -25.83 26.17 -13.04
N THR A 434 -24.83 26.21 -13.92
CA THR A 434 -24.82 26.98 -15.16
C THR A 434 -24.80 26.02 -16.33
N THR A 435 -25.35 26.44 -17.48
CA THR A 435 -25.33 25.60 -18.68
C THR A 435 -23.98 25.69 -19.38
N GLY A 436 -23.48 24.58 -19.91
CA GLY A 436 -22.19 24.56 -20.60
C GLY A 436 -21.95 23.32 -21.45
N GLY A 437 -20.67 22.97 -21.59
CA GLY A 437 -20.24 21.72 -22.22
C GLY A 437 -20.70 20.49 -21.42
N PRO A 438 -20.45 19.27 -21.87
CA PRO A 438 -20.73 18.07 -21.08
C PRO A 438 -20.01 18.09 -19.72
N GLY A 439 -20.69 17.62 -18.66
CA GLY A 439 -20.18 17.60 -17.28
C GLY A 439 -20.21 18.96 -16.58
N CYS A 440 -19.74 19.01 -15.34
CA CYS A 440 -19.56 20.24 -14.57
C CYS A 440 -18.38 20.12 -13.58
N SER A 441 -17.95 21.24 -13.01
CA SER A 441 -16.71 21.36 -12.22
C SER A 441 -16.69 20.64 -10.86
N ASP A 442 -17.85 20.29 -10.29
CA ASP A 442 -17.93 19.48 -9.07
C ASP A 442 -18.09 18.00 -9.46
N LEU A 443 -17.04 17.21 -9.19
CA LEU A 443 -16.97 15.79 -9.49
C LEU A 443 -18.13 15.00 -8.85
N GLN A 444 -18.46 15.26 -7.58
CA GLN A 444 -19.52 14.52 -6.90
C GLN A 444 -20.89 14.88 -7.44
N CYS A 445 -21.18 16.18 -7.62
CA CYS A 445 -22.44 16.61 -8.21
C CYS A 445 -22.60 16.08 -9.65
N CYS A 446 -21.54 16.22 -10.45
CA CYS A 446 -21.52 15.76 -11.82
C CYS A 446 -21.79 14.26 -11.91
N GLU A 447 -21.11 13.42 -11.12
CA GLU A 447 -21.33 11.97 -11.13
C GLU A 447 -22.77 11.59 -10.80
N VAL A 448 -23.42 12.28 -9.85
CA VAL A 448 -24.80 11.99 -9.47
C VAL A 448 -25.79 12.43 -10.56
N VAL A 449 -25.59 13.60 -11.20
CA VAL A 449 -26.46 14.07 -12.30
C VAL A 449 -26.24 13.24 -13.56
N CYS A 450 -25.00 12.87 -13.89
CA CYS A 450 -24.68 11.95 -14.99
C CYS A 450 -25.37 10.59 -14.82
N ALA A 451 -25.49 10.10 -13.58
CA ALA A 451 -26.17 8.84 -13.28
C ALA A 451 -27.70 8.93 -13.47
N ILE A 452 -28.28 10.12 -13.32
CA ILE A 452 -29.71 10.38 -13.50
C ILE A 452 -30.04 10.61 -14.98
N ASP A 453 -29.26 11.47 -15.65
CA ASP A 453 -29.37 11.76 -17.07
C ASP A 453 -27.98 11.73 -17.74
N PRO A 454 -27.63 10.62 -18.42
CA PRO A 454 -26.36 10.49 -19.14
C PRO A 454 -26.16 11.55 -20.22
N ALA A 455 -27.23 12.17 -20.75
CA ALA A 455 -27.12 13.23 -21.75
C ALA A 455 -26.39 14.46 -21.22
N CYS A 456 -26.44 14.71 -19.91
CA CYS A 456 -25.71 15.81 -19.27
C CYS A 456 -24.19 15.67 -19.40
N CYS A 457 -23.71 14.45 -19.62
CA CYS A 457 -22.29 14.11 -19.64
C CYS A 457 -21.83 13.58 -21.01
N SER A 458 -22.77 13.29 -21.92
CA SER A 458 -22.44 12.88 -23.28
C SER A 458 -22.82 13.90 -24.36
N LEU A 459 -23.70 14.87 -24.07
CA LEU A 459 -24.22 15.83 -25.05
C LEU A 459 -23.95 17.28 -24.65
N ALA A 460 -24.49 17.73 -23.52
CA ALA A 460 -24.29 19.07 -22.98
C ALA A 460 -24.91 19.17 -21.58
N TRP A 461 -24.33 20.02 -20.74
CA TRP A 461 -24.96 20.42 -19.48
C TRP A 461 -25.98 21.53 -19.75
N ASP A 462 -27.23 21.18 -20.00
CA ASP A 462 -28.31 22.12 -20.36
C ASP A 462 -29.23 22.49 -19.17
N ASN A 463 -30.30 23.23 -19.43
CA ASN A 463 -31.24 23.65 -18.36
C ASN A 463 -31.90 22.48 -17.63
N LEU A 464 -32.01 21.30 -18.26
CA LEU A 464 -32.54 20.11 -17.61
C LEU A 464 -31.51 19.49 -16.67
N CYS A 465 -30.23 19.51 -17.06
CA CYS A 465 -29.12 19.10 -16.21
C CYS A 465 -29.01 20.00 -14.97
N VAL A 466 -29.06 21.32 -15.16
CA VAL A 466 -29.10 22.29 -14.06
C VAL A 466 -30.32 22.05 -13.16
N ALA A 467 -31.51 21.84 -13.73
CA ALA A 467 -32.72 21.56 -12.95
C ALA A 467 -32.65 20.22 -12.16
N THR A 468 -31.82 19.28 -12.62
CA THR A 468 -31.57 18.00 -11.94
C THR A 468 -30.48 18.14 -10.88
N ALA A 469 -29.46 18.97 -11.13
CA ALA A 469 -28.36 19.26 -10.20
C ALA A 469 -28.86 19.98 -8.94
N VAL A 470 -29.73 20.98 -9.09
CA VAL A 470 -30.27 21.81 -7.99
C VAL A 470 -30.79 20.99 -6.80
N PRO A 471 -31.72 20.04 -6.97
CA PRO A 471 -32.26 19.27 -5.84
C PRO A 471 -31.34 18.13 -5.35
N VAL A 472 -30.34 17.74 -6.14
CA VAL A 472 -29.52 16.54 -5.92
C VAL A 472 -28.20 16.87 -5.25
N CYS A 473 -27.57 17.96 -5.68
CA CYS A 473 -26.22 18.32 -5.26
C CYS A 473 -26.20 19.32 -4.09
N GLY A 474 -27.27 20.10 -3.90
CA GLY A 474 -27.19 21.29 -3.05
C GLY A 474 -26.31 22.37 -3.70
N TYR A 475 -26.58 23.64 -3.42
CA TYR A 475 -25.87 24.72 -4.10
C TYR A 475 -24.45 24.89 -3.58
N ASP A 476 -23.50 25.05 -4.51
CA ASP A 476 -22.12 25.48 -4.28
C ASP A 476 -22.06 27.02 -4.23
N GLY A 477 -23.03 27.61 -3.51
CA GLY A 477 -23.28 29.03 -3.65
C GLY A 477 -22.08 29.85 -3.18
N SER A 478 -21.97 31.07 -3.68
CA SER A 478 -21.09 32.07 -3.07
C SER A 478 -21.32 32.13 -1.56
N ASP A 479 -20.29 32.57 -0.83
CA ASP A 479 -20.41 33.00 0.58
C ASP A 479 -21.82 33.56 0.84
N CYS A 480 -22.56 32.94 1.77
CA CYS A 480 -23.93 33.32 2.13
C CYS A 480 -24.12 34.81 2.38
N CYS A 481 -23.04 35.53 2.62
CA CYS A 481 -22.98 36.94 2.95
C CYS A 481 -22.74 37.85 1.74
N ILE A 482 -22.60 37.27 0.54
CA ILE A 482 -22.37 37.97 -0.72
C ILE A 482 -23.56 37.72 -1.65
N ALA A 483 -24.07 38.80 -2.23
CA ALA A 483 -25.13 38.74 -3.23
C ALA A 483 -24.60 38.15 -4.54
N THR A 484 -25.31 37.21 -5.12
CA THR A 484 -25.05 36.69 -6.45
C THR A 484 -26.32 36.49 -7.27
N ASP A 485 -26.12 36.33 -8.57
CA ASP A 485 -27.20 35.93 -9.48
C ASP A 485 -27.47 34.41 -9.43
N ALA A 486 -26.70 33.66 -8.62
CA ALA A 486 -26.91 32.24 -8.36
C ALA A 486 -28.04 32.02 -7.34
N LEU A 487 -28.55 30.80 -7.26
CA LEU A 487 -29.54 30.41 -6.26
C LEU A 487 -28.81 29.78 -5.06
N GLY A 488 -29.21 30.09 -3.82
CA GLY A 488 -28.57 29.55 -2.62
C GLY A 488 -27.17 30.11 -2.29
N CYS A 489 -26.52 29.51 -1.27
CA CYS A 489 -25.18 29.88 -0.79
C CYS A 489 -24.37 28.65 -0.33
N ASP A 490 -23.10 28.83 0.05
CA ASP A 490 -22.13 27.79 0.46
C ASP A 490 -22.49 27.03 1.75
N ASP A 491 -23.33 27.60 2.62
CA ASP A 491 -23.85 26.91 3.81
C ASP A 491 -25.30 26.46 3.59
N ALA A 492 -25.48 25.16 3.37
CA ALA A 492 -26.79 24.56 3.09
C ALA A 492 -27.81 24.74 4.23
N ALA A 493 -27.37 24.83 5.49
CA ALA A 493 -28.25 25.05 6.63
C ALA A 493 -28.71 26.52 6.69
N CYS A 494 -27.80 27.45 6.39
CA CYS A 494 -28.09 28.87 6.25
C CYS A 494 -29.00 29.14 5.06
N ALA A 495 -28.67 28.58 3.89
CA ALA A 495 -29.48 28.64 2.68
C ALA A 495 -30.90 28.17 2.98
N ALA A 496 -31.08 26.99 3.58
CA ALA A 496 -32.40 26.47 3.93
C ALA A 496 -33.16 27.39 4.90
N ALA A 497 -32.50 27.95 5.92
CA ALA A 497 -33.13 28.86 6.87
C ALA A 497 -33.56 30.19 6.23
N VAL A 498 -32.77 30.71 5.28
CA VAL A 498 -33.12 31.89 4.48
C VAL A 498 -34.26 31.55 3.50
N CYS A 499 -34.24 30.38 2.86
CA CYS A 499 -35.32 29.89 1.99
C CYS A 499 -36.68 29.80 2.70
N GLU A 500 -36.69 29.40 3.98
CA GLU A 500 -37.92 29.30 4.77
C GLU A 500 -38.55 30.67 5.03
N LEU A 501 -37.73 31.72 5.12
CA LEU A 501 -38.16 33.08 5.38
C LEU A 501 -38.50 33.84 4.10
N ASP A 502 -37.70 33.64 3.05
CA ASP A 502 -37.92 34.19 1.72
C ASP A 502 -37.70 33.12 0.64
N PRO A 503 -38.79 32.53 0.12
CA PRO A 503 -38.70 31.53 -0.94
C PRO A 503 -38.05 32.03 -2.23
N THR A 504 -38.04 33.34 -2.48
CA THR A 504 -37.44 33.89 -3.70
C THR A 504 -35.92 33.80 -3.71
N CYS A 505 -35.29 33.72 -2.53
CA CYS A 505 -33.85 33.46 -2.41
C CYS A 505 -33.42 32.09 -2.95
N CYS A 506 -34.38 31.19 -3.14
CA CYS A 506 -34.15 29.80 -3.56
C CYS A 506 -34.92 29.43 -4.83
N SER A 507 -35.70 30.38 -5.38
CA SER A 507 -36.43 30.20 -6.64
C SER A 507 -36.14 31.26 -7.69
N GLU A 508 -35.57 32.42 -7.33
CA GLU A 508 -35.22 33.48 -8.29
C GLU A 508 -33.72 33.85 -8.28
N SER A 509 -33.18 34.35 -7.17
CA SER A 509 -31.72 34.60 -7.02
C SER A 509 -31.33 34.87 -5.57
N TRP A 510 -30.06 34.63 -5.23
CA TRP A 510 -29.43 34.96 -3.95
C TRP A 510 -28.96 36.42 -3.95
N ASP A 511 -29.89 37.35 -4.10
CA ASP A 511 -29.57 38.77 -4.24
C ASP A 511 -29.10 39.43 -2.92
N SER A 512 -28.89 40.76 -2.96
CA SER A 512 -28.45 41.52 -1.78
C SER A 512 -29.41 41.45 -0.59
N THR A 513 -30.69 41.15 -0.82
CA THR A 513 -31.66 40.95 0.26
C THR A 513 -31.48 39.57 0.90
N CYS A 514 -31.20 38.53 0.11
CA CYS A 514 -30.88 37.19 0.59
C CYS A 514 -29.58 37.15 1.40
N ALA A 515 -28.53 37.81 0.90
CA ALA A 515 -27.26 37.94 1.62
C ALA A 515 -27.39 38.75 2.92
N THR A 516 -28.22 39.80 2.93
CA THR A 516 -28.53 40.56 4.16
C THR A 516 -29.37 39.72 5.12
N LEU A 517 -30.30 38.90 4.63
CA LEU A 517 -31.11 38.03 5.45
C LEU A 517 -30.27 36.91 6.09
N ALA A 518 -29.34 36.32 5.33
CA ALA A 518 -28.34 35.38 5.83
C ALA A 518 -27.52 35.98 6.98
N SER A 519 -27.17 37.27 6.90
CA SER A 519 -26.42 37.92 7.98
C SER A 519 -27.15 38.01 9.34
N VAL A 520 -28.47 37.87 9.33
CA VAL A 520 -29.33 37.92 10.53
C VAL A 520 -29.73 36.50 10.97
N VAL A 521 -29.98 35.62 10.01
CA VAL A 521 -30.51 34.27 10.24
C VAL A 521 -29.40 33.28 10.59
N CYS A 522 -28.17 33.55 10.15
CA CYS A 522 -27.02 32.66 10.26
C CYS A 522 -25.91 33.30 11.12
N PRO A 523 -26.08 33.36 12.45
CA PRO A 523 -25.13 34.02 13.34
C PRO A 523 -23.78 33.31 13.33
N GLY A 524 -22.72 34.05 12.99
CA GLY A 524 -21.33 33.56 12.97
C GLY A 524 -20.82 33.15 11.59
N LEU A 525 -21.67 33.11 10.56
CA LEU A 525 -21.27 32.92 9.16
C LEU A 525 -20.92 34.27 8.51
N CYS A 526 -21.80 35.26 8.68
CA CYS A 526 -21.59 36.59 8.12
C CYS A 526 -20.93 37.56 9.10
N GLY A 527 -19.61 37.60 9.00
CA GLY A 527 -18.77 38.65 9.54
C GLY A 527 -17.52 38.71 8.67
N SER A 528 -17.14 39.91 8.20
CA SER A 528 -15.87 40.10 7.48
C SER A 528 -14.70 39.44 8.21
N PRO A 529 -13.61 39.05 7.51
CA PRO A 529 -12.37 38.66 8.17
C PRO A 529 -12.02 39.78 9.15
N ILE A 530 -11.88 39.41 10.42
CA ILE A 530 -11.68 40.39 11.48
C ILE A 530 -10.23 40.86 11.39
N ASP A 531 -9.95 41.77 10.46
CA ASP A 531 -8.63 42.37 10.25
C ASP A 531 -8.38 43.57 11.17
N SER A 532 -9.41 44.05 11.89
CA SER A 532 -9.23 45.12 12.89
C SER A 532 -8.62 44.55 14.17
N SER A 533 -7.48 45.12 14.56
CA SER A 533 -6.83 44.87 15.84
C SER A 533 -7.82 45.03 17.00
N CYS A 534 -7.76 44.15 18.01
CA CYS A 534 -8.55 44.28 19.25
C CYS A 534 -8.32 45.60 20.00
N CYS A 535 -7.26 46.32 19.64
CA CYS A 535 -6.84 47.57 20.26
C CYS A 535 -7.34 48.82 19.51
N GLU A 536 -8.03 48.66 18.38
CA GLU A 536 -8.57 49.77 17.60
C GLU A 536 -10.08 49.59 17.42
N ALA A 537 -10.82 50.70 17.47
CA ALA A 537 -12.26 50.66 17.31
C ALA A 537 -12.61 50.47 15.82
N GLY A 538 -13.46 49.48 15.56
CA GLY A 538 -14.02 49.15 14.25
C GLY A 538 -15.52 49.40 14.19
N SER A 539 -16.04 49.55 12.98
CA SER A 539 -17.50 49.56 12.75
C SER A 539 -18.09 48.15 12.60
N THR A 540 -17.25 47.12 12.71
CA THR A 540 -17.62 45.71 12.61
C THR A 540 -17.57 45.04 13.98
N PRO A 541 -18.44 44.07 14.30
CA PRO A 541 -18.35 43.30 15.54
C PRO A 541 -17.10 42.39 15.56
N GLY A 542 -16.55 42.17 16.74
CA GLY A 542 -15.39 41.30 16.96
C GLY A 542 -14.02 41.94 16.69
N CYS A 543 -12.95 41.23 17.02
CA CYS A 543 -11.57 41.64 16.71
C CYS A 543 -10.68 40.47 16.27
N ASN A 544 -9.49 40.76 15.74
CA ASN A 544 -8.57 39.78 15.15
C ASN A 544 -7.96 38.74 16.12
N THR A 545 -8.20 38.84 17.44
CA THR A 545 -7.64 37.93 18.45
C THR A 545 -8.77 37.21 19.21
N PRO A 546 -9.09 35.94 18.87
CA PRO A 546 -10.25 35.22 19.40
C PRO A 546 -10.30 35.10 20.93
N SER A 547 -9.13 34.94 21.58
CA SER A 547 -9.04 34.86 23.03
C SER A 547 -9.41 36.18 23.72
N CYS A 548 -9.01 37.31 23.15
CA CYS A 548 -9.37 38.64 23.65
C CYS A 548 -10.83 38.97 23.34
N GLN A 549 -11.27 38.70 22.11
CA GLN A 549 -12.65 38.87 21.70
C GLN A 549 -13.61 38.15 22.66
N ASN A 550 -13.38 36.86 22.92
CA ASN A 550 -14.28 36.07 23.78
C ASN A 550 -14.40 36.63 25.21
N LEU A 551 -13.34 37.21 25.76
CA LEU A 551 -13.37 37.86 27.07
C LEU A 551 -14.22 39.14 27.04
N VAL A 552 -14.03 39.98 26.03
CA VAL A 552 -14.80 41.22 25.88
C VAL A 552 -16.27 40.94 25.54
N CYS A 553 -16.55 39.96 24.67
CA CYS A 553 -17.92 39.50 24.36
C CYS A 553 -18.66 39.02 25.61
N SER A 554 -17.94 38.42 26.57
CA SER A 554 -18.54 37.88 27.79
C SER A 554 -18.97 38.98 28.78
N GLU A 555 -18.36 40.16 28.68
CA GLU A 555 -18.72 41.33 29.47
C GLU A 555 -19.76 42.19 28.75
N ASP A 556 -19.60 42.40 27.44
CA ASP A 556 -20.55 43.14 26.61
C ASP A 556 -20.77 42.46 25.26
N ILE A 557 -21.95 41.86 25.12
CA ILE A 557 -22.38 41.17 23.91
C ILE A 557 -22.48 42.11 22.70
N PHE A 558 -22.64 43.42 22.93
CA PHE A 558 -22.67 44.43 21.88
C PHE A 558 -21.39 44.41 21.03
N CYS A 559 -20.23 44.14 21.66
CA CYS A 559 -18.94 44.10 21.00
C CYS A 559 -18.84 43.00 19.92
N CYS A 560 -19.68 41.98 20.01
CA CYS A 560 -19.63 40.79 19.15
C CYS A 560 -20.89 40.61 18.31
N THR A 561 -21.86 41.53 18.45
CA THR A 561 -23.12 41.49 17.72
C THR A 561 -23.47 42.79 17.01
N VAL A 562 -22.87 43.92 17.39
CA VAL A 562 -23.20 45.24 16.81
C VAL A 562 -21.96 45.96 16.29
N ALA A 563 -20.95 46.23 17.12
CA ALA A 563 -19.70 46.86 16.68
C ALA A 563 -18.60 46.73 17.73
N TRP A 564 -17.34 46.64 17.30
CA TRP A 564 -16.16 46.76 18.15
C TRP A 564 -15.80 48.23 18.38
N ASP A 565 -16.60 48.96 19.16
CA ASP A 565 -16.44 50.41 19.37
C ASP A 565 -15.39 50.77 20.45
N GLU A 566 -15.29 52.07 20.80
CA GLU A 566 -14.33 52.55 21.82
C GLU A 566 -14.55 51.89 23.20
N PHE A 567 -15.77 51.48 23.55
CA PHE A 567 -16.02 50.78 24.82
C PHE A 567 -15.47 49.36 24.77
N CYS A 568 -15.60 48.66 23.65
CA CYS A 568 -15.03 47.33 23.44
C CYS A 568 -13.50 47.36 23.55
N VAL A 569 -12.86 48.38 22.95
CA VAL A 569 -11.41 48.61 23.07
C VAL A 569 -11.01 48.86 24.53
N ILE A 570 -11.73 49.72 25.27
CA ILE A 570 -11.44 49.99 26.69
C ILE A 570 -11.54 48.72 27.54
N GLN A 571 -12.45 47.80 27.22
CA GLN A 571 -12.55 46.51 27.90
C GLN A 571 -11.42 45.56 27.49
N ALA A 572 -11.05 45.55 26.20
CA ALA A 572 -9.91 44.79 25.70
C ALA A 572 -8.62 45.15 26.43
N PHE A 573 -8.37 46.44 26.66
CA PHE A 573 -7.23 46.93 27.46
C PHE A 573 -7.19 46.36 28.89
N LYS A 574 -8.35 46.11 29.50
CA LYS A 574 -8.42 45.63 30.89
C LYS A 574 -8.34 44.11 30.98
N LEU A 575 -8.92 43.39 30.02
CA LEU A 575 -9.16 41.96 30.12
C LEU A 575 -8.14 41.13 29.34
N CYS A 576 -7.52 41.69 28.29
CA CYS A 576 -6.71 40.94 27.35
C CYS A 576 -5.21 40.91 27.68
N GLY A 577 -4.82 41.11 28.95
CA GLY A 577 -3.48 40.77 29.44
C GLY A 577 -2.31 41.45 28.72
N GLY A 578 -2.41 42.75 28.43
CA GLY A 578 -1.32 43.53 27.83
C GLY A 578 -1.25 43.50 26.30
N LEU A 579 -2.20 42.85 25.63
CA LEU A 579 -2.28 42.81 24.15
C LEU A 579 -2.32 44.19 23.47
N CYS A 580 -2.73 45.23 24.22
CA CYS A 580 -2.90 46.59 23.72
C CYS A 580 -1.99 47.63 24.42
N GLU A 581 -1.08 47.21 25.30
CA GLU A 581 -0.22 48.10 26.10
C GLU A 581 0.90 48.80 25.33
#